data_AF-A0A7I7RML6-F1
#
_entry.id   AF-A0A7I7RML6-F1
#
_cell.length_a   1.000
_cell.length_b   1.000
_cell.length_c   1.000
_cell.angle_alpha   90.00
_cell.angle_beta   90.00
_cell.angle_gamma   90.00
#
_symmetry.space_group_name_H-M   'P 1'
#
loop_
_entity.id
_entity.type
_entity.pdbx_description
1 polymer ?
#
loop_
_entity_poly.entity_id
_entity_poly.type
_entity_poly.pdbx_seq_one_letter_code
_entity_poly.pdbx_strand_id
1 'polypeptide(L)'
;MSGEPVFVGDLTHCPIQIVRPDDPCGWDEDFDAAAATRKRILTEASRRRAAAVPAHYPGHGGATVVARGDAFMVDDWMEFPPI
;
A
#
# COMPACT_ATOMS: atom_id res chain seq x y z
N MET A 1 -2.22 5.26 -18.12
CA MET A 1 -3.58 5.14 -17.55
C MET A 1 -3.48 4.27 -16.31
N SER A 2 -3.77 4.84 -15.15
CA SER A 2 -3.90 4.12 -13.88
C SER A 2 -5.11 3.18 -13.94
N GLY A 3 -5.01 2.04 -13.25
CA GLY A 3 -6.14 1.15 -13.01
C GLY A 3 -7.09 1.74 -11.96
N GLU A 4 -8.24 1.09 -11.75
CA GLU A 4 -9.20 1.49 -10.72
C GLU A 4 -8.56 1.44 -9.32
N PRO A 5 -8.72 2.50 -8.50
CA PRO A 5 -8.15 2.54 -7.15
C PRO A 5 -8.85 1.52 -6.24
N VAL A 6 -8.10 1.01 -5.26
CA VAL A 6 -8.57 0.01 -4.31
C VAL A 6 -8.42 0.49 -2.87
N PHE A 7 -9.50 0.47 -2.10
CA PHE A 7 -9.46 0.67 -0.67
C PHE A 7 -8.96 -0.62 -0.01
N VAL A 8 -7.86 -0.53 0.74
CA VAL A 8 -7.17 -1.71 1.29
C VAL A 8 -7.30 -1.82 2.81
N GLY A 9 -8.01 -0.89 3.45
CA GLY A 9 -8.16 -0.84 4.91
C GLY A 9 -6.80 -0.67 5.60
N ASP A 10 -6.55 -1.52 6.59
CA ASP A 10 -5.41 -1.44 7.50
C ASP A 10 -4.16 -2.17 6.97
N LEU A 11 -4.09 -2.36 5.64
CA LEU A 11 -2.97 -3.03 4.97
C LEU A 11 -1.63 -2.40 5.39
N THR A 12 -1.58 -1.08 5.49
CA THR A 12 -0.40 -0.34 5.92
C THR A 12 -0.83 0.84 6.80
N HIS A 13 -0.12 1.02 7.91
CA HIS A 13 -0.35 2.09 8.89
C HIS A 13 0.65 3.24 8.72
N CYS A 14 1.79 2.98 8.06
CA CYS A 14 2.80 3.97 7.72
C CYS A 14 3.34 3.68 6.31
N PRO A 15 3.59 4.72 5.48
CA PRO A 15 4.23 4.59 4.16
C PRO A 15 5.48 3.72 4.11
N ILE A 16 6.24 3.63 5.21
CA ILE A 16 7.42 2.78 5.29
C ILE A 16 7.10 1.30 5.02
N GLN A 17 5.89 0.84 5.34
CA GLN A 17 5.46 -0.55 5.12
C GLN A 17 5.22 -0.89 3.64
N ILE A 18 5.29 0.09 2.72
CA ILE A 18 5.36 -0.18 1.27
C ILE A 18 6.78 -0.66 0.93
N VAL A 19 7.79 0.08 1.39
CA VAL A 19 9.21 -0.21 1.10
C VAL A 19 9.72 -1.39 1.95
N ARG A 20 9.18 -1.54 3.15
CA ARG A 20 9.51 -2.58 4.13
C ARG A 20 8.26 -3.38 4.49
N PRO A 21 7.71 -4.19 3.57
CA PRO A 21 6.43 -4.88 3.78
C PRO A 21 6.49 -5.96 4.88
N ASP A 22 7.68 -6.36 5.32
CA ASP A 22 7.85 -7.27 6.46
C ASP A 22 7.78 -6.58 7.82
N ASP A 23 7.87 -5.25 7.88
CA ASP A 23 7.74 -4.53 9.15
C ASP A 23 6.27 -4.60 9.63
N PRO A 24 6.00 -5.19 10.82
CA PRO A 24 4.65 -5.33 11.32
C PRO A 24 4.10 -4.00 11.83
N CYS A 25 2.76 -3.93 11.88
CA CYS A 25 2.08 -2.98 12.74
C CYS A 25 1.94 -3.58 14.14
N GLY A 26 2.04 -2.77 15.20
CA GLY A 26 1.81 -3.24 16.58
C GLY A 26 0.39 -3.76 16.86
N TRP A 27 -0.52 -3.61 15.90
CA TRP A 27 -1.92 -4.02 15.95
C TRP A 27 -2.23 -5.16 14.98
N ASP A 28 -1.23 -5.69 14.27
CA ASP A 28 -1.39 -6.91 13.48
C ASP A 28 -1.67 -8.09 14.45
N GLU A 29 -2.77 -8.82 14.26
CA GLU A 29 -3.09 -10.00 15.10
C GLU A 29 -2.12 -11.17 14.84
N ASP A 30 -1.65 -11.27 13.59
CA ASP A 30 -0.63 -12.22 13.13
C ASP A 30 0.34 -11.48 12.20
N PHE A 31 1.59 -11.34 12.65
CA PHE A 31 2.61 -10.54 11.97
C PHE A 31 3.02 -11.14 10.62
N ASP A 32 3.14 -12.47 10.54
CA ASP A 32 3.56 -13.16 9.32
C ASP A 32 2.44 -13.17 8.29
N ALA A 33 1.21 -13.43 8.73
CA ALA A 33 0.03 -13.38 7.86
C ALA A 33 -0.23 -11.96 7.33
N ALA A 34 -0.01 -10.94 8.15
CA ALA A 34 -0.10 -9.53 7.75
C ALA A 34 0.96 -9.18 6.69
N ALA A 35 2.22 -9.56 6.91
CA ALA A 35 3.31 -9.33 5.95
C ALA A 35 3.04 -10.03 4.60
N ALA A 36 2.60 -11.30 4.64
CA ALA A 36 2.23 -12.04 3.43
C ALA A 36 1.06 -11.37 2.68
N THR A 37 0.06 -10.87 3.41
CA THR A 37 -1.08 -10.15 2.84
C THR A 37 -0.65 -8.81 2.21
N ARG A 38 0.19 -8.02 2.90
CA ARG A 38 0.79 -6.78 2.37
C ARG A 38 1.49 -7.04 1.04
N LYS A 39 2.40 -8.00 1.00
CA LYS A 39 3.15 -8.37 -0.22
C LYS A 39 2.22 -8.79 -1.36
N ARG A 40 1.22 -9.62 -1.07
CA ARG A 40 0.24 -10.08 -2.06
C ARG A 40 -0.56 -8.91 -2.66
N ILE A 41 -1.12 -8.05 -1.82
CA ILE A 41 -1.95 -6.93 -2.28
C ILE A 41 -1.11 -5.89 -3.02
N LEU A 42 0.09 -5.53 -2.53
CA LEU A 42 0.99 -4.60 -3.22
C LEU A 42 1.44 -5.14 -4.58
N THR A 43 1.67 -6.45 -4.70
CA THR A 43 1.97 -7.11 -5.99
C THR A 43 0.83 -6.94 -6.98
N GLU A 44 -0.41 -7.20 -6.54
CA GLU A 44 -1.58 -7.08 -7.40
C GLU A 44 -1.88 -5.62 -7.79
N ALA A 45 -1.74 -4.68 -6.85
CA ALA A 45 -1.87 -3.26 -7.11
C ALA A 45 -0.84 -2.79 -8.14
N SER A 46 0.42 -3.22 -7.99
CA SER A 46 1.50 -2.91 -8.92
C SER A 46 1.22 -3.43 -10.34
N ARG A 47 0.81 -4.70 -10.47
CA ARG A 47 0.46 -5.32 -11.76
C ARG A 47 -0.68 -4.61 -12.47
N ARG A 48 -1.68 -4.16 -11.72
CA ARG A 48 -2.87 -3.49 -12.25
C ARG A 48 -2.67 -2.00 -12.46
N ARG A 49 -1.54 -1.43 -12.00
CA ARG A 49 -1.31 0.02 -11.88
C ARG A 49 -2.45 0.70 -11.11
N ALA A 50 -3.00 0.01 -10.12
CA ALA A 50 -4.07 0.49 -9.27
C ALA A 50 -3.46 1.27 -8.09
N ALA A 51 -4.03 2.41 -7.75
CA ALA A 51 -3.67 3.10 -6.53
C ALA A 51 -4.26 2.36 -5.32
N ALA A 52 -3.42 1.98 -4.36
CA ALA A 52 -3.86 1.44 -3.08
C ALA A 52 -4.13 2.60 -2.12
N VAL A 53 -5.30 2.61 -1.48
CA VAL A 53 -5.76 3.64 -0.54
C VAL A 53 -5.90 3.04 0.86
N PRO A 54 -4.90 3.18 1.74
CA PRO A 54 -4.96 2.70 3.13
C PRO A 54 -5.79 3.63 4.01
N ALA A 55 -6.37 3.08 5.07
CA ALA A 55 -7.22 3.83 6.00
C ALA A 55 -6.46 4.88 6.84
N HIS A 56 -5.16 4.67 7.05
CA HIS A 56 -4.36 5.41 8.04
C HIS A 56 -3.41 6.45 7.43
N TYR A 57 -3.43 6.64 6.12
CA TYR A 57 -2.57 7.65 5.49
C TYR A 57 -3.25 9.02 5.59
N PRO A 58 -2.56 10.05 6.13
CA PRO A 58 -3.13 11.39 6.22
C PRO A 58 -3.22 12.04 4.83
N GLY A 59 -4.25 12.83 4.58
CA GLY A 59 -4.38 13.65 3.36
C GLY A 59 -4.47 12.82 2.08
N HIS A 60 -3.49 12.99 1.18
CA HIS A 60 -3.32 12.34 -0.12
C HIS A 60 -3.06 10.82 -0.01
N GLY A 61 -3.94 10.11 0.68
CA GLY A 61 -3.69 8.80 1.28
C GLY A 61 -3.70 7.61 0.34
N GLY A 62 -3.57 7.80 -0.97
CA GLY A 62 -3.46 6.71 -1.95
C GLY A 62 -2.13 6.73 -2.68
N ALA A 63 -1.59 5.56 -3.03
CA ALA A 63 -0.35 5.46 -3.81
C ALA A 63 -0.44 4.38 -4.88
N THR A 64 0.04 4.68 -6.08
CA THR A 64 0.47 3.63 -7.02
C THR A 64 1.85 3.14 -6.60
N VAL A 65 2.10 1.84 -6.77
CA VAL A 65 3.35 1.22 -6.34
C VAL A 65 3.97 0.39 -7.47
N VAL A 66 5.30 0.34 -7.49
CA VAL A 66 6.09 -0.49 -8.42
C VAL A 66 6.87 -1.54 -7.65
N ALA A 67 6.75 -2.80 -8.05
CA ALA A 67 7.59 -3.88 -7.54
C ALA A 67 9.05 -3.73 -8.02
N ARG A 68 10.00 -3.89 -7.10
CA ARG A 68 11.45 -3.82 -7.35
C ARG A 68 12.14 -4.95 -6.58
N GLY A 69 12.34 -6.08 -7.25
CA GLY A 69 12.89 -7.28 -6.59
C GLY A 69 11.92 -7.82 -5.54
N ASP A 70 12.37 -7.85 -4.29
CA ASP A 70 11.61 -8.29 -3.11
C ASP A 70 10.90 -7.14 -2.36
N ALA A 71 11.03 -5.90 -2.85
CA ALA A 71 10.44 -4.71 -2.25
C ALA A 71 9.47 -3.97 -3.19
N PHE A 72 8.81 -2.94 -2.68
CA PHE A 72 7.98 -2.01 -3.46
C PHE A 72 8.45 -0.59 -3.27
N MET A 73 8.27 0.24 -4.30
CA MET A 73 8.49 1.67 -4.25
C MET A 73 7.19 2.39 -4.58
N VAL A 74 7.01 3.59 -4.02
CA VAL A 74 5.94 4.48 -4.48
C VAL A 74 6.28 4.98 -5.89
N ASP A 75 5.31 4.88 -6.79
CA ASP A 75 5.39 5.42 -8.15
C ASP A 75 4.81 6.83 -8.18
N ASP A 76 3.58 6.98 -7.68
CA ASP A 76 2.90 8.26 -7.55
C ASP A 76 1.94 8.28 -6.35
N TRP A 77 1.66 9.48 -5.84
CA TRP A 77 0.65 9.70 -4.79
C TRP A 77 -0.64 10.24 -5.41
N MET A 78 -1.80 9.78 -4.93
CA MET A 78 -3.08 10.28 -5.40
C MET A 78 -3.29 11.74 -4.98
N GLU A 79 -3.58 12.60 -5.95
CA GLU A 79 -4.04 13.97 -5.69
C GLU A 79 -5.54 13.99 -5.42
N PHE A 80 -5.95 14.62 -4.32
CA PHE A 80 -7.36 14.93 -4.03
C PHE A 80 -7.46 16.43 -3.75
N PRO A 81 -8.46 17.13 -4.29
CA PRO A 81 -8.69 18.52 -3.90
C PRO A 81 -8.99 18.58 -2.39
N PRO A 82 -8.57 19.66 -1.70
CA PRO A 82 -8.97 19.88 -0.32
C PRO A 82 -10.51 19.95 -0.22
N ILE A 83 -11.02 19.51 0.94
CA ILE A 83 -12.44 19.65 1.31
C ILE A 83 -12.76 21.12 1.58
#